data_AF-Q38C56-F1
#
_entry.id   AF-Q38C56-F1
#
_cell.length_a   1.000
_cell.length_b   1.000
_cell.length_c   1.000
_cell.angle_alpha   90.00
_cell.angle_beta   90.00
_cell.angle_gamma   90.00
#
_symmetry.space_group_name_H-M   'P 1'
#
loop_
_entity.id
_entity.type
_entity.pdbx_description
1 polymer ?
#
loop_
_entity_poly.entity_id
_entity_poly.type
_entity_poly.pdbx_seq_one_letter_code
_entity_poly.pdbx_strand_id
1 'polypeptide(L)'
;MTDNQGSYITTTKLEEVRLLAVAGDRSAAVYAAHRRMEDNLAKLPAVLADTARYHPTSVDPWVAVFAAVDSLCRDVELCLQLFTIGAQVERSKGLPTVAVLYEQQKKPAARLQSFAATVQSAFTCKGVTIPVPASLMLRFAEAIRPFDSSQATKWLQCSFEEMFNRETTGEGAGNNYVASGPTAVAATPAHATQEPKGVVVAMLTLLIKWRAEDGEDVLWAQRKRKELSQLVEENVLESLIRFEVESVAAVARRKQRVQKKGERQATKRQVKPTPATEALPGSAVEATVPAQGVSTLGRLRRYVNDLLATNWSQNPSRAACVIIAIILLCILARKALCTVSLFGGFAGGTPRGGRKLIDL
;
A
#
# COMPACT_ATOMS: atom_id res chain seq x y z
N MET A 1 -29.46 2.52 -44.61
CA MET A 1 -29.73 2.55 -43.16
C MET A 1 -28.42 2.24 -42.48
N THR A 2 -27.84 3.24 -41.84
CA THR A 2 -26.53 3.15 -41.19
C THR A 2 -26.70 2.39 -39.88
N ASP A 3 -26.36 1.11 -39.89
CA ASP A 3 -26.18 0.34 -38.66
C ASP A 3 -24.97 0.91 -37.93
N ASN A 4 -25.31 1.75 -36.97
CA ASN A 4 -24.44 2.25 -35.93
C ASN A 4 -24.05 1.03 -35.08
N GLN A 5 -23.03 0.30 -35.52
CA GLN A 5 -22.37 -0.74 -34.73
C GLN A 5 -21.78 -0.03 -33.51
N GLY A 6 -22.61 0.08 -32.47
CA GLY A 6 -22.21 0.46 -31.14
C GLY A 6 -21.03 -0.42 -30.79
N SER A 7 -19.87 0.20 -30.67
CA SER A 7 -18.71 -0.38 -30.01
C SER A 7 -19.16 -0.69 -28.59
N TYR A 8 -19.74 -1.87 -28.39
CA TYR A 8 -19.87 -2.47 -27.07
C TYR A 8 -18.44 -2.76 -26.67
N ILE A 9 -17.81 -1.76 -26.04
CA ILE A 9 -16.60 -1.93 -25.26
C ILE A 9 -16.99 -3.00 -24.25
N THR A 10 -16.59 -4.24 -24.50
CA THR A 10 -16.63 -5.31 -23.52
C THR A 10 -15.66 -4.89 -22.43
N THR A 11 -16.12 -4.05 -21.50
CA THR A 11 -15.34 -3.65 -20.36
C THR A 11 -14.94 -4.92 -19.65
N THR A 12 -13.64 -5.18 -19.59
CA THR A 12 -13.13 -6.33 -18.88
C THR A 12 -13.60 -6.25 -17.42
N LYS A 13 -13.78 -7.38 -16.74
CA LYS A 13 -14.14 -7.38 -15.30
C LYS A 13 -13.19 -6.51 -14.45
N LEU A 14 -11.95 -6.26 -14.91
CA LEU A 14 -11.00 -5.35 -14.27
C LEU A 14 -11.45 -3.89 -14.40
N GLU A 15 -11.84 -3.49 -15.61
CA GLU A 15 -12.30 -2.16 -15.91
C GLU A 15 -13.60 -1.85 -15.18
N GLU A 16 -14.49 -2.82 -15.03
CA GLU A 16 -15.71 -2.66 -14.21
C GLU A 16 -15.38 -2.24 -12.77
N VAL A 17 -14.47 -2.95 -12.10
CA VAL A 17 -14.05 -2.59 -10.73
C VAL A 17 -13.43 -1.20 -10.68
N ARG A 18 -12.57 -0.88 -11.65
CA ARG A 18 -11.90 0.44 -11.73
C ARG A 18 -12.90 1.56 -11.97
N LEU A 19 -13.87 1.36 -12.87
CA LEU A 19 -14.92 2.31 -13.17
C LEU A 19 -15.81 2.55 -11.95
N LEU A 20 -16.19 1.50 -11.21
CA LEU A 20 -16.94 1.64 -9.96
C LEU A 20 -16.16 2.42 -8.90
N ALA A 21 -14.86 2.14 -8.76
CA ALA A 21 -13.99 2.87 -7.83
C ALA A 21 -13.86 4.35 -8.20
N VAL A 22 -13.73 4.67 -9.50
CA VAL A 22 -13.65 6.05 -10.01
C VAL A 22 -15.00 6.78 -9.88
N ALA A 23 -16.12 6.08 -10.08
CA ALA A 23 -17.46 6.61 -9.91
C ALA A 23 -17.81 6.90 -8.43
N GLY A 24 -17.01 6.41 -7.48
CA GLY A 24 -17.19 6.63 -6.05
C GLY A 24 -18.03 5.55 -5.36
N ASP A 25 -18.54 4.54 -6.09
CA ASP A 25 -19.19 3.38 -5.48
C ASP A 25 -18.14 2.35 -5.04
N ARG A 26 -17.45 2.70 -3.96
CA ARG A 26 -16.41 1.86 -3.35
C ARG A 26 -16.97 0.52 -2.89
N SER A 27 -18.22 0.48 -2.42
CA SER A 27 -18.83 -0.74 -1.92
C SER A 27 -18.99 -1.76 -3.06
N ALA A 28 -19.56 -1.35 -4.19
CA ALA A 28 -19.69 -2.19 -5.36
C ALA A 28 -18.33 -2.61 -5.92
N ALA A 29 -17.35 -1.70 -5.95
CA ALA A 29 -15.99 -2.01 -6.37
C ALA A 29 -15.36 -3.12 -5.50
N VAL A 30 -15.52 -3.05 -4.17
CA VAL A 30 -15.03 -4.10 -3.26
C VAL A 30 -15.68 -5.44 -3.56
N TYR A 31 -17.01 -5.51 -3.67
CA TYR A 31 -17.67 -6.79 -3.96
C TYR A 31 -17.30 -7.35 -5.33
N ALA A 32 -17.18 -6.50 -6.35
CA ALA A 32 -16.79 -6.92 -7.69
C ALA A 32 -15.35 -7.47 -7.72
N ALA A 33 -14.41 -6.80 -7.04
CA ALA A 33 -13.03 -7.24 -6.89
C ALA A 33 -12.96 -8.61 -6.18
N HIS A 34 -13.63 -8.73 -5.03
CA HIS A 34 -13.61 -9.96 -4.24
C HIS A 34 -14.29 -11.13 -4.95
N ARG A 35 -15.42 -10.90 -5.64
CA ARG A 35 -16.07 -11.95 -6.43
C ARG A 35 -15.13 -12.50 -7.50
N ARG A 36 -14.46 -11.61 -8.23
CA ARG A 36 -13.50 -12.00 -9.26
C ARG A 36 -12.31 -12.77 -8.65
N MET A 37 -11.79 -12.30 -7.53
CA MET A 37 -10.71 -12.99 -6.83
C MET A 37 -11.15 -14.38 -6.34
N GLU A 38 -12.35 -14.53 -5.78
CA GLU A 38 -12.88 -15.83 -5.34
C GLU A 38 -13.09 -16.80 -6.51
N ASP A 39 -13.55 -16.32 -7.67
CA ASP A 39 -13.61 -17.13 -8.89
C ASP A 39 -12.22 -17.70 -9.25
N ASN A 40 -11.16 -16.89 -9.13
CA ASN A 40 -9.78 -17.34 -9.39
C ASN A 40 -9.20 -18.23 -8.27
N LEU A 41 -9.53 -17.95 -7.01
CA LEU A 41 -9.16 -18.80 -5.87
C LEU A 41 -9.77 -20.20 -5.99
N ALA A 42 -10.98 -20.32 -6.52
CA ALA A 42 -11.60 -21.61 -6.80
C ALA A 42 -10.98 -22.31 -8.02
N LYS A 43 -10.53 -21.53 -9.02
CA LYS A 43 -9.92 -22.04 -10.24
C LYS A 43 -8.51 -22.62 -10.01
N LEU A 44 -7.69 -21.99 -9.17
CA LEU A 44 -6.28 -22.38 -8.99
C LEU A 44 -6.13 -23.84 -8.51
N PRO A 45 -6.83 -24.32 -7.47
CA PRO A 45 -6.78 -25.72 -7.06
C PRO A 45 -7.24 -26.69 -8.17
N ALA A 46 -8.21 -26.30 -8.99
CA ALA A 46 -8.68 -27.13 -10.09
C ALA A 46 -7.59 -27.33 -11.15
N VAL A 47 -6.94 -26.25 -11.60
CA VAL A 47 -5.84 -26.36 -12.58
C VAL A 47 -4.59 -27.03 -11.98
N LEU A 48 -4.35 -26.86 -10.67
CA LEU A 48 -3.28 -27.59 -9.98
C LEU A 48 -3.55 -29.09 -9.93
N ALA A 49 -4.80 -29.50 -9.69
CA ALA A 49 -5.16 -30.91 -9.68
C ALA A 49 -4.97 -31.59 -11.05
N ASP A 50 -5.09 -30.84 -12.15
CA ASP A 50 -4.85 -31.36 -13.50
C ASP A 50 -3.36 -31.67 -13.75
N THR A 51 -2.44 -31.00 -13.05
CA THR A 51 -1.00 -31.30 -13.17
C THR A 51 -0.65 -32.71 -12.69
N ALA A 52 -1.38 -33.24 -11.71
CA ALA A 52 -1.20 -34.61 -11.22
C ALA A 52 -1.61 -35.68 -12.25
N ARG A 53 -2.36 -35.30 -13.30
CA ARG A 53 -2.82 -36.19 -14.38
C ARG A 53 -2.06 -35.94 -15.69
N TYR A 54 -1.03 -35.09 -15.65
CA TYR A 54 -0.32 -34.69 -16.85
C TYR A 54 0.32 -35.87 -17.58
N HIS A 55 0.05 -35.95 -18.88
CA HIS A 55 0.74 -36.86 -19.80
C HIS A 55 1.54 -36.03 -20.80
N PRO A 56 2.78 -36.40 -21.15
CA PRO A 56 3.64 -35.59 -22.03
C PRO A 56 3.07 -35.30 -23.43
N THR A 57 2.08 -36.08 -23.89
CA THR A 57 1.38 -35.89 -25.16
C THR A 57 0.14 -34.98 -25.06
N SER A 58 -0.24 -34.56 -23.86
CA SER A 58 -1.36 -33.67 -23.60
C SER A 58 -0.93 -32.21 -23.57
N VAL A 59 -1.90 -31.29 -23.62
CA VAL A 59 -1.64 -29.85 -23.42
C VAL A 59 -1.00 -29.65 -22.05
N ASP A 60 0.09 -28.88 -22.00
CA ASP A 60 0.80 -28.59 -20.76
C ASP A 60 -0.12 -27.84 -19.75
N PRO A 61 -0.50 -28.48 -18.63
CA PRO A 61 -1.39 -27.87 -17.64
C PRO A 61 -0.70 -26.72 -16.89
N TRP A 62 0.63 -26.65 -16.90
CA TRP A 62 1.36 -25.58 -16.22
C TRP A 62 1.08 -24.21 -16.83
N VAL A 63 0.83 -24.13 -18.13
CA VAL A 63 0.39 -22.89 -18.80
C VAL A 63 -0.90 -22.36 -18.15
N ALA A 64 -1.85 -23.25 -17.86
CA ALA A 64 -3.10 -22.89 -17.19
C ALA A 64 -2.88 -22.50 -15.71
N VAL A 65 -1.95 -23.17 -15.03
CA VAL A 65 -1.54 -22.82 -13.65
C VAL A 65 -0.95 -21.40 -13.62
N PHE A 66 0.03 -21.09 -14.47
CA PHE A 66 0.66 -19.76 -14.50
C PHE A 66 -0.36 -18.67 -14.82
N ALA A 67 -1.24 -18.89 -15.80
CA ALA A 67 -2.31 -17.94 -16.11
C ALA A 67 -3.28 -17.73 -14.93
N ALA A 68 -3.61 -18.78 -14.17
CA ALA A 68 -4.45 -18.68 -12.98
C ALA A 68 -3.74 -17.92 -11.85
N VAL A 69 -2.45 -18.18 -11.64
CA VAL A 69 -1.62 -17.46 -10.65
C VAL A 69 -1.51 -15.98 -11.00
N ASP A 70 -1.22 -15.62 -12.25
CA ASP A 70 -1.13 -14.22 -12.70
C ASP A 70 -2.48 -13.48 -12.59
N SER A 71 -3.58 -14.17 -12.87
CA SER A 71 -4.92 -13.63 -12.68
C SER A 71 -5.20 -13.37 -11.19
N LEU A 72 -4.92 -14.35 -10.34
CA LEU A 72 -5.11 -14.25 -8.89
C LEU A 72 -4.26 -13.13 -8.28
N CYS A 73 -2.99 -12.99 -8.67
CA CYS A 73 -2.11 -11.93 -8.15
C CYS A 73 -2.68 -10.53 -8.40
N ARG A 74 -3.18 -10.28 -9.62
CA ARG A 74 -3.81 -8.99 -9.99
C ARG A 74 -5.08 -8.73 -9.19
N ASP A 75 -5.88 -9.77 -8.96
CA ASP A 75 -7.15 -9.62 -8.24
C ASP A 75 -6.95 -9.44 -6.73
N VAL A 76 -5.95 -10.12 -6.14
CA VAL A 76 -5.56 -9.88 -4.74
C VAL A 76 -4.99 -8.48 -4.58
N GLU A 77 -4.13 -8.02 -5.48
CA GLU A 77 -3.60 -6.65 -5.45
C GLU A 77 -4.73 -5.62 -5.46
N LEU A 78 -5.73 -5.81 -6.31
CA LEU A 78 -6.91 -4.93 -6.39
C LEU A 78 -7.71 -4.91 -5.08
N CYS A 79 -7.93 -6.08 -4.47
CA CYS A 79 -8.59 -6.19 -3.16
C CYS A 79 -7.78 -5.46 -2.07
N LEU A 80 -6.46 -5.61 -2.06
CA LEU A 80 -5.58 -4.92 -1.10
C LEU A 80 -5.56 -3.40 -1.32
N GLN A 81 -5.64 -2.92 -2.56
CA GLN A 81 -5.75 -1.49 -2.88
C GLN A 81 -7.10 -0.90 -2.42
N LEU A 82 -8.18 -1.68 -2.52
CA LEU A 82 -9.52 -1.28 -2.06
C LEU A 82 -9.71 -1.44 -0.55
N PHE A 83 -8.84 -2.19 0.14
CA PHE A 83 -8.88 -2.33 1.59
C PHE A 83 -8.67 -0.99 2.30
N THR A 84 -9.57 -0.67 3.22
CA THR A 84 -9.47 0.51 4.09
C THR A 84 -9.96 0.16 5.48
N ILE A 85 -9.26 0.65 6.50
CA ILE A 85 -9.56 0.40 7.91
C ILE A 85 -10.99 0.78 8.29
N GLY A 86 -11.47 1.91 7.75
CA GLY A 86 -12.78 2.48 8.09
C GLY A 86 -13.92 2.10 7.14
N ALA A 87 -13.67 1.26 6.13
CA ALA A 87 -14.77 0.78 5.29
C ALA A 87 -15.61 -0.22 6.09
N GLN A 88 -16.88 0.10 6.23
CA GLN A 88 -17.89 -0.84 6.72
C GLN A 88 -18.55 -1.49 5.51
N VAL A 89 -18.51 -2.81 5.49
CA VAL A 89 -19.19 -3.61 4.48
C VAL A 89 -20.32 -4.31 5.22
N GLU A 90 -21.55 -3.79 5.10
CA GLU A 90 -22.68 -4.18 5.96
C GLU A 90 -23.06 -5.66 5.85
N ARG A 91 -22.81 -6.29 4.70
CA ARG A 91 -23.09 -7.72 4.46
C ARG A 91 -22.00 -8.33 3.60
N SER A 92 -21.50 -9.52 3.91
CA SER A 92 -20.50 -10.17 3.05
C SER A 92 -21.04 -10.58 1.66
N LYS A 93 -22.36 -10.53 1.44
CA LYS A 93 -23.04 -11.02 0.21
C LYS A 93 -22.64 -12.46 -0.17
N GLY A 94 -22.32 -13.28 0.84
CA GLY A 94 -21.89 -14.66 0.63
C GLY A 94 -20.45 -14.82 0.16
N LEU A 95 -19.64 -13.76 0.10
CA LEU A 95 -18.22 -13.81 -0.26
C LEU A 95 -17.37 -13.98 1.02
N PRO A 96 -16.78 -15.16 1.29
CA PRO A 96 -16.00 -15.39 2.51
C PRO A 96 -14.80 -14.47 2.64
N THR A 97 -14.16 -14.10 1.54
CA THR A 97 -12.96 -13.24 1.56
C THR A 97 -13.30 -11.80 1.97
N VAL A 98 -14.49 -11.31 1.62
CA VAL A 98 -15.02 -10.04 2.14
C VAL A 98 -15.28 -10.14 3.63
N ALA A 99 -15.91 -11.24 4.06
CA ALA A 99 -16.21 -11.48 5.47
C ALA A 99 -14.93 -11.45 6.31
N VAL A 100 -13.87 -12.12 5.84
CA VAL A 100 -12.55 -12.17 6.50
C VAL A 100 -11.86 -10.80 6.52
N LEU A 101 -11.76 -10.13 5.37
CA LEU A 101 -10.96 -8.92 5.25
C LEU A 101 -11.61 -7.70 5.92
N TYR A 102 -12.95 -7.67 6.02
CA TYR A 102 -13.72 -6.56 6.58
C TYR A 102 -14.42 -6.90 7.91
N GLU A 103 -14.01 -7.98 8.59
CA GLU A 103 -14.52 -8.39 9.90
C GLU A 103 -14.23 -7.33 10.99
N GLN A 104 -15.20 -6.50 11.36
CA GLN A 104 -14.96 -5.34 12.23
C GLN A 104 -14.50 -5.69 13.65
N GLN A 105 -14.75 -6.91 14.12
CA GLN A 105 -14.33 -7.36 15.44
C GLN A 105 -12.82 -7.64 15.52
N LYS A 106 -12.13 -7.78 14.38
CA LYS A 106 -10.70 -8.06 14.33
C LYS A 106 -9.89 -6.81 14.00
N LYS A 107 -8.69 -6.74 14.58
CA LYS A 107 -7.70 -5.70 14.25
C LYS A 107 -7.30 -5.79 12.77
N PRO A 108 -6.96 -4.66 12.11
CA PRO A 108 -6.53 -4.64 10.70
C PRO A 108 -5.46 -5.68 10.34
N ALA A 109 -4.42 -5.82 11.16
CA ALA A 109 -3.36 -6.80 10.93
C ALA A 109 -3.89 -8.24 10.94
N ALA A 110 -4.75 -8.60 11.89
CA ALA A 110 -5.34 -9.94 11.98
C ALA A 110 -6.24 -10.27 10.77
N ARG A 111 -6.98 -9.27 10.26
CA ARG A 111 -7.79 -9.41 9.04
C ARG A 111 -6.92 -9.69 7.81
N LEU A 112 -5.84 -8.93 7.65
CA LEU A 112 -4.88 -9.12 6.56
C LEU A 112 -4.15 -10.46 6.65
N GLN A 113 -3.77 -10.90 7.86
CA GLN A 113 -3.16 -12.22 8.07
C GLN A 113 -4.14 -13.35 7.70
N SER A 114 -5.40 -13.25 8.14
CA SER A 114 -6.43 -14.25 7.83
C SER A 114 -6.72 -14.30 6.33
N PHE A 115 -6.75 -13.14 5.69
CA PHE A 115 -6.94 -13.00 4.26
C PHE A 115 -5.75 -13.59 3.47
N ALA A 116 -4.52 -13.28 3.88
CA ALA A 116 -3.32 -13.86 3.30
C ALA A 116 -3.31 -15.38 3.42
N ALA A 117 -3.67 -15.93 4.59
CA ALA A 117 -3.76 -17.37 4.80
C ALA A 117 -4.80 -18.04 3.87
N THR A 118 -5.94 -17.37 3.64
CA THR A 118 -6.97 -17.86 2.69
C THR A 118 -6.39 -17.92 1.28
N VAL A 119 -5.69 -16.87 0.84
CA VAL A 119 -5.06 -16.84 -0.49
C VAL A 119 -3.95 -17.89 -0.62
N GLN A 120 -3.08 -18.01 0.39
CA GLN A 120 -1.97 -18.98 0.40
C GLN A 120 -2.48 -20.43 0.35
N SER A 121 -3.60 -20.73 1.00
CA SER A 121 -4.17 -22.09 0.97
C SER A 121 -4.55 -22.56 -0.44
N ALA A 122 -4.86 -21.64 -1.36
CA ALA A 122 -5.20 -21.98 -2.75
C ALA A 122 -3.99 -22.48 -3.57
N PHE A 123 -2.76 -22.23 -3.10
CA PHE A 123 -1.53 -22.70 -3.73
C PHE A 123 -1.19 -24.17 -3.38
N THR A 124 -2.01 -24.81 -2.53
CA THR A 124 -1.89 -26.22 -2.17
C THR A 124 -3.16 -26.98 -2.56
N CYS A 125 -3.04 -28.01 -3.40
CA CYS A 125 -4.13 -28.90 -3.76
C CYS A 125 -3.65 -30.35 -3.93
N LYS A 126 -4.32 -31.30 -3.26
CA LYS A 126 -4.07 -32.76 -3.40
C LYS A 126 -2.58 -33.14 -3.29
N GLY A 127 -1.86 -32.55 -2.32
CA GLY A 127 -0.43 -32.80 -2.10
C GLY A 127 0.50 -32.01 -3.03
N VAL A 128 -0.01 -31.43 -4.12
CA VAL A 128 0.74 -30.48 -4.95
C VAL A 128 0.68 -29.12 -4.29
N THR A 129 1.83 -28.63 -3.83
CA THR A 129 1.97 -27.26 -3.32
C THR A 129 2.89 -26.51 -4.27
N ILE A 130 2.37 -25.46 -4.90
CA ILE A 130 3.20 -24.53 -5.65
C ILE A 130 3.58 -23.36 -4.75
N PRO A 131 4.74 -22.75 -4.99
CA PRO A 131 5.14 -21.58 -4.24
C PRO A 131 4.24 -20.37 -4.49
N VAL A 132 4.13 -19.51 -3.49
CA VAL A 132 3.49 -18.20 -3.63
C VAL A 132 4.45 -17.26 -4.38
N PRO A 133 3.99 -16.55 -5.43
CA PRO A 133 4.82 -15.61 -6.16
C PRO A 133 5.37 -14.49 -5.27
N ALA A 134 6.62 -14.10 -5.52
CA ALA A 134 7.30 -13.06 -4.76
C ALA A 134 6.57 -11.70 -4.87
N SER A 135 6.01 -11.40 -6.04
CA SER A 135 5.19 -10.19 -6.28
C SER A 135 3.98 -10.12 -5.35
N LEU A 136 3.29 -11.24 -5.13
CA LEU A 136 2.14 -11.33 -4.24
C LEU A 136 2.55 -11.20 -2.77
N MET A 137 3.63 -11.87 -2.38
CA MET A 137 4.20 -11.75 -1.03
C MET A 137 4.62 -10.31 -0.71
N LEU A 138 5.23 -9.62 -1.68
CA LEU A 138 5.56 -8.21 -1.58
C LEU A 138 4.30 -7.37 -1.31
N ARG A 139 3.22 -7.55 -2.07
CA ARG A 139 1.97 -6.80 -1.87
C ARG A 139 1.35 -7.02 -0.50
N PHE A 140 1.36 -8.26 -0.02
CA PHE A 140 0.88 -8.56 1.34
C PHE A 140 1.73 -7.86 2.40
N ALA A 141 3.06 -7.93 2.27
CA ALA A 141 3.98 -7.28 3.19
C ALA A 141 3.78 -5.76 3.21
N GLU A 142 3.62 -5.12 2.05
CA GLU A 142 3.32 -3.69 1.93
C GLU A 142 1.97 -3.32 2.58
N ALA A 143 0.95 -4.16 2.41
CA ALA A 143 -0.38 -3.92 2.96
C ALA A 143 -0.44 -4.03 4.49
N ILE A 144 0.30 -4.98 5.08
CA ILE A 144 0.31 -5.18 6.53
C ILE A 144 1.29 -4.26 7.27
N ARG A 145 2.35 -3.78 6.60
CA ARG A 145 3.41 -2.95 7.19
C ARG A 145 2.93 -1.77 8.04
N PRO A 146 1.86 -1.04 7.71
CA PRO A 146 1.35 0.06 8.55
C PRO A 146 0.74 -0.40 9.88
N PHE A 147 0.35 -1.67 9.98
CA PHE A 147 -0.34 -2.26 11.12
C PHE A 147 0.56 -3.17 11.95
N ASP A 148 1.48 -3.86 11.30
CA ASP A 148 2.41 -4.80 11.92
C ASP A 148 3.71 -4.87 11.09
N SER A 149 4.76 -4.18 11.57
CA SER A 149 6.06 -4.13 10.88
C SER A 149 6.78 -5.47 10.94
N SER A 150 6.77 -6.10 12.11
CA SER A 150 7.42 -7.38 12.35
C SER A 150 6.83 -8.46 11.45
N GLN A 151 5.50 -8.50 11.30
CA GLN A 151 4.86 -9.47 10.42
C GLN A 151 5.23 -9.24 8.93
N ALA A 152 5.30 -7.98 8.49
CA ALA A 152 5.71 -7.65 7.13
C ALA A 152 7.15 -8.12 6.85
N THR A 153 8.07 -7.86 7.78
CA THR A 153 9.46 -8.32 7.74
C THR A 153 9.54 -9.85 7.68
N LYS A 154 8.77 -10.54 8.53
CA LYS A 154 8.70 -12.02 8.53
C LYS A 154 8.20 -12.59 7.21
N TRP A 155 7.15 -12.02 6.63
CA TRP A 155 6.63 -12.48 5.33
C TRP A 155 7.65 -12.34 4.20
N LEU A 156 8.37 -11.22 4.15
CA LEU A 156 9.46 -11.08 3.17
C LEU A 156 10.57 -12.09 3.43
N GLN A 157 10.99 -12.26 4.69
CA GLN A 157 12.03 -13.22 5.05
C GLN A 157 11.64 -14.66 4.68
N CYS A 158 10.43 -15.11 5.01
CA CYS A 158 9.95 -16.44 4.62
C CYS A 158 9.94 -16.61 3.10
N SER A 159 9.56 -15.58 2.35
CA SER A 159 9.60 -15.64 0.88
C SER A 159 11.04 -15.79 0.35
N PHE A 160 12.03 -15.14 0.96
CA PHE A 160 13.44 -15.36 0.61
C PHE A 160 13.94 -16.76 0.97
N GLU A 161 13.58 -17.26 2.15
CA GLU A 161 13.93 -18.62 2.58
C GLU A 161 13.32 -19.65 1.62
N GLU A 162 12.08 -19.46 1.18
CA GLU A 162 11.46 -20.29 0.14
C GLU A 162 12.19 -20.21 -1.21
N MET A 163 12.64 -19.02 -1.62
CA MET A 163 13.43 -18.87 -2.85
C MET A 163 14.80 -19.55 -2.74
N PHE A 164 15.51 -19.40 -1.63
CA PHE A 164 16.79 -20.07 -1.39
C PHE A 164 16.65 -21.59 -1.33
N ASN A 165 15.59 -22.09 -0.70
CA ASN A 165 15.34 -23.53 -0.65
C ASN A 165 15.14 -24.09 -2.06
N ARG A 166 14.51 -23.35 -2.99
CA ARG A 166 14.37 -23.82 -4.39
C ARG A 166 15.72 -23.94 -5.11
N GLU A 167 16.65 -23.03 -4.87
CA GLU A 167 17.97 -23.05 -5.51
C GLU A 167 18.91 -24.08 -4.88
N THR A 168 18.94 -24.12 -3.54
CA THR A 168 19.82 -25.01 -2.78
C THR A 168 19.40 -26.47 -2.83
N THR A 169 18.11 -26.76 -3.01
CA THR A 169 17.67 -28.16 -3.19
C THR A 169 18.27 -28.77 -4.45
N GLY A 170 18.79 -27.99 -5.40
CA GLY A 170 19.83 -28.44 -6.35
C GLY A 170 19.50 -29.68 -7.21
N GLU A 171 18.29 -30.24 -7.12
CA GLU A 171 17.75 -31.22 -8.04
C GLU A 171 17.26 -30.45 -9.25
N GLY A 172 18.22 -30.20 -10.13
CA GLY A 172 17.98 -29.65 -11.43
C GLY A 172 16.82 -30.38 -12.10
N ALA A 173 15.83 -29.61 -12.52
CA ALA A 173 14.89 -29.99 -13.56
C ALA A 173 14.06 -31.28 -13.37
N GLY A 174 14.18 -32.01 -12.26
CA GLY A 174 13.57 -33.33 -12.10
C GLY A 174 13.24 -33.58 -10.64
N ASN A 175 11.96 -33.82 -10.39
CA ASN A 175 11.44 -34.49 -9.21
C ASN A 175 11.68 -33.80 -7.87
N ASN A 176 10.80 -32.86 -7.49
CA ASN A 176 10.27 -32.85 -6.12
C ASN A 176 9.06 -31.92 -5.99
N TYR A 177 7.91 -32.39 -6.47
CA TYR A 177 6.65 -32.16 -5.77
C TYR A 177 6.29 -33.49 -5.12
N VAL A 178 6.15 -33.49 -3.79
CA VAL A 178 5.77 -34.67 -3.00
C VAL A 178 4.32 -35.02 -3.30
N ALA A 179 4.07 -35.64 -4.44
CA ALA A 179 2.91 -36.47 -4.63
C ALA A 179 3.19 -37.76 -3.84
N SER A 180 2.62 -37.89 -2.65
CA SER A 180 2.51 -39.19 -1.97
C SER A 180 1.56 -40.07 -2.80
N GLY A 181 2.06 -40.63 -3.90
CA GLY A 181 1.26 -41.42 -4.85
C GLY A 181 2.15 -42.07 -5.93
N PRO A 182 1.94 -43.35 -6.26
CA PRO A 182 2.81 -44.09 -7.15
C PRO A 182 2.47 -43.81 -8.62
N THR A 183 2.86 -42.63 -9.13
CA THR A 183 3.01 -42.28 -10.56
C THR A 183 3.47 -40.83 -10.65
N ALA A 184 4.74 -40.55 -10.33
CA ALA A 184 5.32 -39.22 -10.50
C ALA A 184 5.91 -39.11 -11.90
N VAL A 185 5.16 -38.52 -12.84
CA VAL A 185 5.69 -38.12 -14.15
C VAL A 185 6.42 -36.80 -13.96
N ALA A 186 7.75 -36.86 -14.12
CA ALA A 186 8.68 -35.75 -14.03
C ALA A 186 8.51 -34.79 -15.22
N ALA A 187 7.67 -33.78 -15.09
CA ALA A 187 7.64 -32.66 -16.03
C ALA A 187 8.42 -31.50 -15.44
N THR A 188 9.60 -31.27 -15.99
CA THR A 188 10.46 -30.11 -15.72
C THR A 188 9.71 -28.81 -16.05
N PRO A 189 9.40 -27.92 -15.08
CA PRO A 189 8.91 -26.59 -15.43
C PRO A 189 10.11 -25.74 -15.84
N ALA A 190 10.51 -25.81 -17.11
CA ALA A 190 11.42 -24.83 -17.72
C ALA A 190 10.82 -23.40 -17.69
N HIS A 191 9.52 -23.30 -17.45
CA HIS A 191 8.78 -22.08 -17.20
C HIS A 191 8.61 -21.75 -15.71
N ALA A 192 9.33 -22.43 -14.80
CA ALA A 192 9.41 -22.02 -13.40
C ALA A 192 9.70 -20.52 -13.37
N THR A 193 8.67 -19.76 -13.00
CA THR A 193 8.59 -18.30 -12.99
C THR A 193 9.93 -17.75 -12.54
N GLN A 194 10.75 -17.30 -13.49
CA GLN A 194 11.86 -16.43 -13.14
C GLN A 194 11.19 -15.20 -12.55
N GLU A 195 11.21 -15.12 -11.23
CA GLU A 195 10.71 -13.96 -10.51
C GLU A 195 11.37 -12.73 -11.13
N PRO A 196 10.60 -11.68 -11.46
CA PRO A 196 11.18 -10.52 -12.10
C PRO A 196 12.29 -10.00 -11.19
N LYS A 197 13.55 -9.94 -11.68
CA LYS A 197 14.71 -9.50 -10.88
C LYS A 197 14.42 -8.21 -10.09
N GLY A 198 13.64 -7.29 -10.68
CA GLY A 198 13.20 -6.05 -10.01
C GLY A 198 12.34 -6.26 -8.77
N VAL A 199 11.47 -7.27 -8.73
CA VAL A 199 10.63 -7.59 -7.56
C VAL A 199 11.50 -8.13 -6.42
N VAL A 200 12.42 -9.05 -6.72
CA VAL A 200 13.36 -9.60 -5.74
C VAL A 200 14.20 -8.49 -5.11
N VAL A 201 14.76 -7.59 -5.92
CA VAL A 201 15.53 -6.44 -5.45
C VAL A 201 14.68 -5.49 -4.61
N ALA A 202 13.44 -5.22 -5.02
CA ALA A 202 12.51 -4.38 -4.25
C ALA A 202 12.20 -4.99 -2.87
N MET A 203 11.93 -6.29 -2.82
CA MET A 203 11.73 -7.01 -1.56
C MET A 203 12.97 -6.97 -0.68
N LEU A 204 14.17 -7.18 -1.22
CA LEU A 204 15.42 -7.13 -0.44
C LEU A 204 15.65 -5.74 0.13
N THR A 205 15.44 -4.71 -0.70
CA THR A 205 15.55 -3.31 -0.29
C THR A 205 14.58 -2.99 0.85
N LEU A 206 13.32 -3.43 0.75
CA LEU A 206 12.33 -3.24 1.80
C LEU A 206 12.67 -4.02 3.07
N LEU A 207 13.11 -5.27 2.94
CA LEU A 207 13.52 -6.10 4.08
C LEU A 207 14.66 -5.44 4.85
N ILE A 208 15.74 -5.03 4.16
CA ILE A 208 16.88 -4.33 4.75
C ILE A 208 16.41 -3.05 5.47
N LYS A 209 15.59 -2.24 4.79
CA LYS A 209 15.07 -0.99 5.35
C LYS A 209 14.22 -1.23 6.61
N TRP A 210 13.32 -2.20 6.59
CA TRP A 210 12.43 -2.48 7.72
C TRP A 210 13.17 -3.10 8.90
N ARG A 211 14.14 -3.99 8.66
CA ARG A 211 15.05 -4.50 9.70
C ARG A 211 15.83 -3.36 10.37
N ALA A 212 16.36 -2.42 9.58
CA ALA A 212 17.05 -1.24 10.10
C ALA A 212 16.11 -0.35 10.94
N GLU A 213 14.86 -0.16 10.52
CA GLU A 213 13.85 0.60 11.27
C GLU A 213 13.51 -0.06 12.62
N ASP A 214 13.35 -1.38 12.63
CA ASP A 214 13.08 -2.20 13.81
C ASP A 214 14.32 -2.34 14.73
N GLY A 215 15.50 -1.90 14.27
CA GLY A 215 16.75 -1.94 15.04
C GLY A 215 17.37 -3.34 15.10
N GLU A 216 17.05 -4.18 14.13
CA GLU A 216 17.67 -5.49 13.96
C GLU A 216 19.10 -5.38 13.40
N ASP A 217 19.72 -6.55 13.20
CA ASP A 217 21.11 -6.70 12.77
C ASP A 217 21.48 -5.86 11.53
N VAL A 218 22.57 -5.09 11.67
CA VAL A 218 23.08 -4.09 10.71
C VAL A 218 23.88 -4.73 9.56
N LEU A 219 24.22 -6.02 9.65
CA LEU A 219 25.07 -6.72 8.68
C LEU A 219 24.38 -7.99 8.15
N TRP A 220 23.06 -7.98 8.04
CA TRP A 220 22.30 -9.13 7.56
C TRP A 220 22.64 -9.45 6.10
N ALA A 221 22.62 -8.45 5.20
CA ALA A 221 22.90 -8.69 3.78
C ALA A 221 24.35 -9.16 3.59
N GLN A 222 25.29 -8.60 4.36
CA GLN A 222 26.69 -9.03 4.34
C GLN A 222 26.86 -10.48 4.82
N ARG A 223 26.18 -10.91 5.89
CA ARG A 223 26.25 -12.30 6.36
C ARG A 223 25.57 -13.27 5.39
N LYS A 224 24.49 -12.84 4.75
CA LYS A 224 23.74 -13.62 3.77
C LYS A 224 24.27 -13.47 2.34
N ARG A 225 25.47 -12.91 2.17
CA ARG A 225 26.04 -12.57 0.85
C ARG A 225 26.08 -13.79 -0.09
N LYS A 226 26.51 -14.96 0.41
CA LYS A 226 26.61 -16.19 -0.40
C LYS A 226 25.25 -16.69 -0.88
N GLU A 227 24.22 -16.63 -0.04
CA GLU A 227 22.88 -17.00 -0.47
C GLU A 227 22.31 -15.94 -1.42
N LEU A 228 22.45 -14.65 -1.10
CA LEU A 228 21.95 -13.56 -1.93
C LEU A 228 22.61 -13.48 -3.31
N SER A 229 23.88 -13.87 -3.45
CA SER A 229 24.56 -13.90 -4.76
C SER A 229 23.96 -14.93 -5.74
N GLN A 230 23.12 -15.84 -5.26
CA GLN A 230 22.38 -16.77 -6.12
C GLN A 230 21.14 -16.09 -6.74
N LEU A 231 20.51 -15.17 -5.99
CA LEU A 231 19.30 -14.46 -6.40
C LEU A 231 19.57 -13.18 -7.20
N VAL A 232 20.67 -12.48 -6.92
CA VAL A 232 20.98 -11.19 -7.52
C VAL A 232 22.42 -11.11 -8.00
N GLU A 233 22.65 -10.31 -9.04
CA GLU A 233 23.99 -10.05 -9.58
C GLU A 233 24.87 -9.34 -8.54
N GLU A 234 26.18 -9.60 -8.60
CA GLU A 234 27.14 -9.13 -7.59
C GLU A 234 27.18 -7.60 -7.44
N ASN A 235 27.00 -6.85 -8.53
CA ASN A 235 26.89 -5.39 -8.52
C ASN A 235 25.65 -4.89 -7.76
N VAL A 236 24.53 -5.60 -7.88
CA VAL A 236 23.29 -5.31 -7.16
C VAL A 236 23.46 -5.67 -5.69
N LEU A 237 24.11 -6.80 -5.40
CA LEU A 237 24.41 -7.24 -4.03
C LEU A 237 25.31 -6.23 -3.29
N GLU A 238 26.38 -5.76 -3.91
CA GLU A 238 27.24 -4.71 -3.35
C GLU A 238 26.45 -3.41 -3.09
N SER A 239 25.54 -3.06 -3.99
CA SER A 239 24.65 -1.92 -3.82
C SER A 239 23.69 -2.10 -2.63
N LEU A 240 23.17 -3.32 -2.42
CA LEU A 240 22.31 -3.67 -1.28
C LEU A 240 23.08 -3.64 0.05
N ILE A 241 24.31 -4.14 0.09
CA ILE A 241 25.19 -4.08 1.29
C ILE A 241 25.48 -2.62 1.66
N ARG A 242 25.82 -1.78 0.67
CA ARG A 242 26.00 -0.34 0.92
C ARG A 242 24.70 0.31 1.42
N PHE A 243 23.57 -0.05 0.81
CA PHE A 243 22.26 0.45 1.19
C PHE A 243 21.87 0.05 2.63
N GLU A 244 22.28 -1.12 3.11
CA GLU A 244 22.07 -1.58 4.49
C GLU A 244 22.75 -0.64 5.49
N VAL A 245 24.04 -0.35 5.29
CA VAL A 245 24.80 0.57 6.13
C VAL A 245 24.19 1.98 6.13
N GLU A 246 23.80 2.47 4.95
CA GLU A 246 23.16 3.78 4.80
C GLU A 246 21.79 3.84 5.48
N SER A 247 21.00 2.77 5.39
CA SER A 247 19.66 2.67 5.99
C SER A 247 19.75 2.73 7.52
N VAL A 248 20.68 1.98 8.11
CA VAL A 248 20.91 2.01 9.56
C VAL A 248 21.37 3.39 10.02
N ALA A 249 22.32 4.01 9.30
CA ALA A 249 22.75 5.37 9.60
C ALA A 249 21.60 6.39 9.46
N ALA A 250 20.73 6.23 8.47
CA ALA A 250 19.57 7.09 8.25
C ALA A 250 18.55 6.95 9.39
N VAL A 251 18.26 5.71 9.84
CA VAL A 251 17.38 5.46 10.98
C VAL A 251 17.97 6.03 12.27
N ALA A 252 19.27 5.86 12.52
CA ALA A 252 19.94 6.43 13.68
C ALA A 252 19.85 7.97 13.70
N ARG A 253 20.14 8.62 12.55
CA ARG A 253 19.98 10.08 12.39
C ARG A 253 18.54 10.51 12.61
N ARG A 254 17.56 9.73 12.14
CA ARG A 254 16.13 10.01 12.35
C ARG A 254 15.76 9.91 13.83
N LYS A 255 16.19 8.87 14.53
CA LYS A 255 15.98 8.70 15.98
C LYS A 255 16.57 9.88 16.77
N GLN A 256 17.81 10.28 16.48
CA GLN A 256 18.45 11.46 17.09
C GLN A 256 17.68 12.76 16.82
N ARG A 257 17.17 12.97 15.59
CA ARG A 257 16.38 14.16 15.25
C ARG A 257 15.05 14.20 15.99
N VAL A 258 14.37 13.05 16.13
CA VAL A 258 13.12 12.94 16.88
C VAL A 258 13.37 13.20 18.37
N GLN A 259 14.43 12.63 18.93
CA GLN A 259 14.84 12.87 20.32
C GLN A 259 15.15 14.35 20.58
N LYS A 260 16.01 14.99 19.78
CA LYS A 260 16.30 16.43 19.89
C LYS A 260 15.07 17.31 19.78
N LYS A 261 14.09 16.92 18.93
CA LYS A 261 12.80 17.63 18.83
C LYS A 261 11.96 17.44 20.10
N GLY A 262 11.93 16.23 20.66
CA GLY A 262 11.25 15.93 21.91
C GLY A 262 11.84 16.72 23.09
N GLU A 263 13.16 16.76 23.22
CA GLU A 263 13.87 17.53 24.25
C GLU A 263 13.56 19.03 24.15
N ARG A 264 13.65 19.61 22.95
CA ARG A 264 13.29 21.03 22.72
C ARG A 264 11.83 21.34 23.07
N GLN A 265 10.91 20.41 22.85
CA GLN A 265 9.51 20.58 23.23
C GLN A 265 9.30 20.46 24.75
N ALA A 266 10.03 19.56 25.41
CA ALA A 266 10.01 19.41 26.86
C ALA A 266 10.53 20.68 27.55
N THR A 267 11.67 21.24 27.11
CA THR A 267 12.22 22.49 27.67
C THR A 267 11.26 23.66 27.48
N LYS A 268 10.61 23.79 26.31
CA LYS A 268 9.62 24.86 26.07
C LYS A 268 8.38 24.76 26.96
N ARG A 269 7.98 23.54 27.35
CA ARG A 269 6.81 23.33 28.24
C ARG A 269 7.12 23.72 29.69
N GLN A 270 8.35 23.46 30.17
CA GLN A 270 8.75 23.86 31.53
C GLN A 270 8.91 25.38 31.68
N VAL A 271 9.19 26.11 30.60
CA VAL A 271 9.35 27.58 30.61
C VAL A 271 7.99 28.31 30.52
N LYS A 272 6.84 27.63 30.63
CA LYS A 272 5.54 28.30 30.78
C LYS A 272 5.15 28.35 32.26
N PRO A 273 5.63 29.34 33.05
CA PRO A 273 5.23 29.49 34.44
C PRO A 273 3.75 29.84 34.52
N THR A 274 3.06 29.18 35.44
CA THR A 274 1.72 29.50 35.91
C THR A 274 1.72 30.96 36.35
N PRO A 275 0.94 31.87 35.73
CA PRO A 275 0.70 33.16 36.33
C PRO A 275 -0.04 32.91 37.63
N ALA A 276 0.62 33.20 38.74
CA ALA A 276 0.01 33.23 40.04
C ALA A 276 -1.19 34.18 39.95
N THR A 277 -2.37 33.63 40.21
CA THR A 277 -3.59 34.38 40.47
C THR A 277 -3.39 35.11 41.80
N GLU A 278 -2.60 36.17 41.80
CA GLU A 278 -2.70 37.18 42.85
C GLU A 278 -3.92 38.04 42.52
N ALA A 279 -5.03 37.64 43.14
CA ALA A 279 -6.22 38.45 43.24
C ALA A 279 -5.87 39.70 44.07
N LEU A 280 -5.66 40.83 43.39
CA LEU A 280 -5.70 42.15 44.02
C LEU A 280 -6.72 43.00 43.26
N PRO A 281 -7.73 43.55 43.97
CA PRO A 281 -8.94 44.06 43.35
C PRO A 281 -8.73 45.44 42.73
N GLY A 282 -9.53 45.66 41.68
CA GLY A 282 -9.61 46.83 40.83
C GLY A 282 -9.25 48.17 41.46
N SER A 283 -8.27 48.82 40.83
CA SER A 283 -8.26 50.27 40.70
C SER A 283 -8.32 50.57 39.20
N ALA A 284 -9.48 51.03 38.78
CA ALA A 284 -9.76 51.52 37.44
C ALA A 284 -9.05 52.86 37.19
N VAL A 285 -9.12 53.31 35.94
CA VAL A 285 -8.74 54.65 35.43
C VAL A 285 -7.23 54.73 35.17
N GLU A 286 -6.70 54.90 33.95
CA GLU A 286 -7.19 55.64 32.79
C GLU A 286 -6.45 55.14 31.53
N ALA A 287 -7.18 54.66 30.52
CA ALA A 287 -6.61 54.24 29.25
C ALA A 287 -6.62 55.41 28.27
N THR A 288 -5.43 55.94 27.95
CA THR A 288 -5.23 56.92 26.88
C THR A 288 -4.49 56.23 25.73
N VAL A 289 -5.20 55.76 24.70
CA VAL A 289 -4.58 55.32 23.43
C VAL A 289 -5.45 55.78 22.26
N PRO A 290 -4.87 56.45 21.24
CA PRO A 290 -5.61 57.18 20.22
C PRO A 290 -6.25 56.30 19.16
N ALA A 291 -7.47 56.68 18.80
CA ALA A 291 -8.26 56.10 17.71
C ALA A 291 -7.77 56.60 16.34
N GLN A 292 -7.09 55.72 15.60
CA GLN A 292 -7.01 55.83 14.14
C GLN A 292 -7.36 54.47 13.52
N GLY A 293 -8.67 54.22 13.46
CA GLY A 293 -9.25 53.01 12.87
C GLY A 293 -9.11 53.00 11.36
N VAL A 294 -7.94 52.58 10.85
CA VAL A 294 -7.85 52.14 9.46
C VAL A 294 -8.59 50.80 9.39
N SER A 295 -9.82 50.82 8.86
CA SER A 295 -10.65 49.63 8.72
C SER A 295 -9.86 48.52 8.02
N THR A 296 -9.98 47.30 8.54
CA THR A 296 -9.29 46.09 8.05
C THR A 296 -9.44 45.91 6.54
N LEU A 297 -10.59 46.30 5.99
CA LEU A 297 -10.89 46.29 4.56
C LEU A 297 -9.97 47.23 3.76
N GLY A 298 -9.68 48.44 4.27
CA GLY A 298 -8.78 49.38 3.63
C GLY A 298 -7.34 48.87 3.56
N ARG A 299 -6.90 48.15 4.60
CA ARG A 299 -5.58 47.51 4.64
C ARG A 299 -5.49 46.33 3.65
N LEU A 300 -6.55 45.54 3.52
CA LEU A 300 -6.63 44.45 2.55
C LEU A 300 -6.62 44.96 1.11
N ARG A 301 -7.39 46.03 0.82
CA ARG A 301 -7.45 46.64 -0.52
C ARG A 301 -6.09 47.18 -0.97
N ARG A 302 -5.32 47.81 -0.07
CA ARG A 302 -3.94 48.23 -0.39
C ARG A 302 -3.05 47.04 -0.71
N TYR A 303 -3.13 45.96 0.07
CA TYR A 303 -2.33 44.75 -0.17
C TYR A 303 -2.61 44.13 -1.54
N VAL A 304 -3.88 44.06 -1.94
CA VAL A 304 -4.27 43.51 -3.24
C VAL A 304 -3.82 44.43 -4.38
N ASN A 305 -3.95 45.75 -4.23
CA ASN A 305 -3.51 46.71 -5.23
C ASN A 305 -1.98 46.70 -5.42
N ASP A 306 -1.20 46.63 -4.34
CA ASP A 306 0.27 46.50 -4.41
C ASP A 306 0.68 45.21 -5.13
N LEU A 307 -0.06 44.12 -4.92
CA LEU A 307 0.17 42.84 -5.59
C LEU A 307 -0.13 42.88 -7.09
N LEU A 308 -1.17 43.61 -7.51
CA LEU A 308 -1.55 43.73 -8.91
C LEU A 308 -0.66 44.70 -9.69
N ALA A 309 -0.18 45.78 -9.06
CA ALA A 309 0.61 46.81 -9.72
C ALA A 309 2.09 46.43 -9.95
N THR A 310 2.60 45.40 -9.28
CA THR A 310 4.03 45.06 -9.34
C THR A 310 4.34 44.04 -10.44
N ASN A 311 5.38 44.32 -11.23
CA ASN A 311 5.84 43.45 -12.32
C ASN A 311 6.29 42.07 -11.80
N TRP A 312 5.47 41.06 -12.07
CA TRP A 312 5.59 39.69 -11.57
C TRP A 312 6.88 38.98 -12.04
N SER A 313 7.45 39.42 -13.16
CA SER A 313 8.65 38.82 -13.74
C SER A 313 9.88 38.89 -12.83
N GLN A 314 9.94 39.85 -11.91
CA GLN A 314 11.13 40.02 -11.05
C GLN A 314 11.11 39.15 -9.79
N ASN A 315 9.98 38.55 -9.40
CA ASN A 315 9.88 37.80 -8.15
C ASN A 315 9.03 36.53 -8.29
N PRO A 316 9.59 35.41 -8.79
CA PRO A 316 8.86 34.16 -8.99
C PRO A 316 8.29 33.56 -7.69
N SER A 317 8.93 33.85 -6.55
CA SER A 317 8.44 33.43 -5.22
C SER A 317 7.05 33.98 -4.89
N ARG A 318 6.73 35.19 -5.36
CA ARG A 318 5.40 35.80 -5.15
C ARG A 318 4.33 35.15 -6.02
N ALA A 319 4.68 34.80 -7.27
CA ALA A 319 3.81 34.02 -8.14
C ALA A 319 3.46 32.67 -7.49
N ALA A 320 4.44 31.99 -6.91
CA ALA A 320 4.20 30.75 -6.17
C ALA A 320 3.24 30.96 -4.99
N CYS A 321 3.40 32.03 -4.20
CA CYS A 321 2.47 32.34 -3.10
C CYS A 321 1.03 32.58 -3.58
N VAL A 322 0.84 33.27 -4.71
CA VAL A 322 -0.49 33.53 -5.27
C VAL A 322 -1.11 32.27 -5.84
N ILE A 323 -0.34 31.43 -6.52
CA ILE A 323 -0.79 30.12 -6.97
C ILE A 323 -1.22 29.27 -5.77
N ILE A 324 -0.43 29.25 -4.70
CA ILE A 324 -0.79 28.54 -3.46
C ILE A 324 -2.08 29.11 -2.86
N ALA A 325 -2.23 30.44 -2.82
CA ALA A 325 -3.45 31.08 -2.30
C ALA A 325 -4.69 30.73 -3.15
N ILE A 326 -4.56 30.70 -4.48
CA ILE A 326 -5.62 30.27 -5.40
C ILE A 326 -5.96 28.80 -5.18
N ILE A 327 -4.96 27.92 -5.06
CA ILE A 327 -5.18 26.49 -4.77
C ILE A 327 -5.94 26.32 -3.45
N LEU A 328 -5.53 27.03 -2.40
CA LEU A 328 -6.22 27.00 -1.10
C LEU A 328 -7.66 27.51 -1.22
N LEU A 329 -7.88 28.59 -1.96
CA LEU A 329 -9.22 29.12 -2.23
C LEU A 329 -10.08 28.11 -3.01
N CYS A 330 -9.53 27.42 -4.00
CA CYS A 330 -10.23 26.35 -4.73
C CYS A 330 -10.56 25.16 -3.82
N ILE A 331 -9.68 24.80 -2.89
CA ILE A 331 -9.94 23.76 -1.89
C ILE A 331 -11.07 24.20 -0.95
N LEU A 332 -11.07 25.45 -0.50
CA LEU A 332 -12.12 26.00 0.35
C LEU A 332 -13.45 26.12 -0.39
N ALA A 333 -13.46 26.56 -1.65
CA ALA A 333 -14.65 26.61 -2.50
C ALA A 333 -15.22 25.21 -2.74
N ARG A 334 -14.38 24.21 -3.03
CA ARG A 334 -14.81 22.80 -3.11
C ARG A 334 -15.41 22.33 -1.79
N LYS A 335 -14.81 22.69 -0.64
CA LYS A 335 -15.39 22.35 0.67
C LYS A 335 -16.74 23.06 0.89
N ALA A 336 -16.88 24.32 0.47
CA ALA A 336 -18.13 25.07 0.58
C ALA A 336 -19.24 24.49 -0.31
N LEU A 337 -18.91 24.13 -1.56
CA LEU A 337 -19.81 23.41 -2.47
C LEU A 337 -20.22 22.04 -1.89
N CYS A 338 -19.27 21.30 -1.30
CA CYS A 338 -19.59 20.06 -0.60
C CYS A 338 -20.49 20.28 0.63
N THR A 339 -20.38 21.42 1.34
CA THR A 339 -21.28 21.72 2.47
C THR A 339 -22.68 22.11 1.99
N VAL A 340 -22.82 22.79 0.85
CA VAL A 340 -24.14 23.08 0.26
C VAL A 340 -24.81 21.79 -0.24
N SER A 341 -24.06 20.85 -0.81
CA SER A 341 -24.62 19.51 -1.12
C SER A 341 -24.93 18.69 0.14
N LEU A 342 -24.28 18.96 1.28
CA LEU A 342 -24.57 18.27 2.54
C LEU A 342 -25.87 18.74 3.20
N PHE A 343 -26.26 20.00 3.03
CA PHE A 343 -27.57 20.47 3.51
C PHE A 343 -28.74 20.00 2.62
N GLY A 344 -28.47 19.63 1.36
CA GLY A 344 -29.45 18.97 0.49
C GLY A 344 -29.54 17.44 0.64
N GLY A 345 -28.65 16.82 1.42
CA GLY A 345 -28.51 15.36 1.48
C GLY A 345 -28.25 14.87 2.90
N PHE A 346 -29.24 15.03 3.77
CA PHE A 346 -29.25 14.44 5.11
C PHE A 346 -29.50 12.92 5.01
N ALA A 347 -28.47 12.14 4.65
CA ALA A 347 -28.37 10.72 5.00
C ALA A 347 -26.96 10.19 4.65
N GLY A 348 -26.27 9.61 5.64
CA GLY A 348 -25.14 8.71 5.40
C GLY A 348 -23.77 9.40 5.33
N GLY A 349 -23.25 9.79 6.49
CA GLY A 349 -21.87 10.22 6.62
C GLY A 349 -20.89 9.11 6.25
N THR A 350 -19.84 9.46 5.52
CA THR A 350 -18.60 8.68 5.48
C THR A 350 -17.40 9.62 5.71
N PRO A 351 -16.53 9.31 6.69
CA PRO A 351 -15.41 10.15 7.04
C PRO A 351 -14.23 9.94 6.08
N ARG A 352 -13.63 11.08 5.71
CA ARG A 352 -12.35 11.23 5.01
C ARG A 352 -11.23 10.41 5.66
N GLY A 353 -10.59 9.54 4.87
CA GLY A 353 -9.33 8.92 5.26
C GLY A 353 -8.50 8.46 4.05
N GLY A 354 -7.33 9.07 3.86
CA GLY A 354 -6.20 8.48 3.13
C GLY A 354 -6.29 8.43 1.61
N ARG A 355 -5.99 9.54 0.93
CA ARG A 355 -5.55 9.50 -0.47
C ARG A 355 -4.17 8.84 -0.53
N LYS A 356 -4.08 7.60 -1.00
CA LYS A 356 -2.94 7.21 -1.84
C LYS A 356 -3.31 7.61 -3.26
N LEU A 357 -2.42 8.36 -3.91
CA LEU A 357 -2.48 8.58 -5.35
C LEU A 357 -2.56 7.21 -6.01
N ILE A 358 -3.56 7.02 -6.87
CA ILE A 358 -3.53 5.98 -7.88
C ILE A 358 -2.52 6.53 -8.90
N ASP A 359 -1.26 6.10 -8.81
CA ASP A 359 -0.37 6.21 -9.96
C ASP A 359 -0.81 5.13 -10.94
N LEU A 360 -1.31 5.60 -12.10
CA LEU A 360 -1.72 4.82 -13.27
C LEU A 360 -0.50 4.35 -14.04
#